data_AF-A0A9E7TMS0-F1
#
_entry.id   AF-A0A9E7TMS0-F1
#
_cell.length_a   1.000
_cell.length_b   1.000
_cell.length_c   1.000
_cell.angle_alpha   90.00
_cell.angle_beta   90.00
_cell.angle_gamma   90.00
#
_symmetry.space_group_name_H-M   'P 1'
#
loop_
_entity.id
_entity.type
_entity.pdbx_description
1 polymer ?
#
loop_
_entity_poly.entity_id
_entity_poly.type
_entity_poly.pdbx_seq_one_letter_code
_entity_poly.pdbx_strand_id
1 'polypeptide(L)'
;MIGVVLMKCLSFLVLLIIVSLVLLSGCLGEGPGSSLPEEGTPVSDNSESFGLFNETSGSDLSDSNRMDLSYAFMSLMLSVSDGYLTGDNYSLRIIRGTNADIYGNCDAWVVGAVRDGEDILLKYTLSGWSEEPWPGVLRGDDINIDEIISPSELFENNSLLISGIIDNSVDPHMDLEISSGYYRILINDGGVLTALKFDSKTGDVI
;
A
#
# COMPACT_ATOMS: atom_id res chain seq x y z
N MET A 1 -34.26 3.01 -44.60
CA MET A 1 -32.94 3.66 -44.76
C MET A 1 -32.85 5.06 -44.11
N ILE A 2 -33.91 5.88 -44.13
CA ILE A 2 -33.89 7.25 -43.56
C ILE A 2 -33.72 7.28 -42.03
N GLY A 3 -34.32 6.32 -41.29
CA GLY A 3 -34.24 6.28 -39.82
C GLY A 3 -32.83 6.05 -39.26
N VAL A 4 -31.99 5.28 -39.95
CA VAL A 4 -30.61 4.98 -39.50
C VAL A 4 -29.70 6.20 -39.66
N VAL A 5 -29.95 7.04 -40.67
CA VAL A 5 -29.21 8.29 -40.88
C VAL A 5 -29.60 9.33 -39.83
N LEU A 6 -30.89 9.43 -39.51
CA LEU A 6 -31.38 10.36 -38.49
C LEU A 6 -30.81 10.05 -37.11
N MET A 7 -30.73 8.76 -36.77
CA MET A 7 -30.25 8.28 -35.46
C MET A 7 -28.73 8.46 -35.29
N LYS A 8 -27.96 8.33 -36.39
CA LYS A 8 -26.52 8.65 -36.39
C LYS A 8 -26.25 10.15 -36.26
N CYS A 9 -27.05 11.00 -36.92
CA CYS A 9 -26.93 12.46 -36.77
C CYS A 9 -27.25 12.91 -35.34
N LEU A 10 -28.27 12.32 -34.70
CA LEU A 10 -28.63 12.67 -33.33
C LEU A 10 -27.52 12.30 -32.33
N SER A 11 -26.93 11.11 -32.49
CA SER A 11 -25.83 10.63 -31.65
C SER A 11 -24.57 11.50 -31.78
N PHE A 12 -24.23 11.93 -33.00
CA PHE A 12 -23.09 12.80 -33.24
C PHE A 12 -23.28 14.20 -32.62
N LEU A 13 -24.52 14.72 -32.66
CA LEU A 13 -24.84 16.03 -32.09
C LEU A 13 -24.78 16.04 -30.56
N VAL A 14 -25.20 14.95 -29.91
CA VAL A 14 -25.06 14.77 -28.45
C VAL A 14 -23.58 14.72 -28.05
N LEU A 15 -22.75 14.02 -28.83
CA LEU A 15 -21.32 13.88 -28.54
C LEU A 15 -20.59 15.23 -28.66
N LEU A 16 -20.94 16.06 -29.65
CA LEU A 16 -20.42 17.42 -29.80
C LEU A 16 -20.79 18.35 -28.63
N ILE A 17 -22.00 18.21 -28.07
CA ILE A 17 -22.43 18.99 -26.90
C ILE A 17 -21.62 18.60 -25.67
N ILE A 18 -21.40 17.30 -25.44
CA ILE A 18 -20.61 16.80 -24.30
C ILE A 18 -19.16 17.29 -24.38
N VAL A 19 -18.52 17.19 -25.55
CA VAL A 19 -17.14 17.68 -25.75
C VAL A 19 -17.05 19.19 -25.52
N SER A 20 -18.04 19.97 -25.96
CA SER A 20 -18.07 21.42 -25.75
C SER A 20 -18.21 21.78 -24.27
N LEU A 21 -18.99 21.02 -23.50
CA LEU A 21 -19.14 21.23 -22.04
C LEU A 21 -17.84 20.95 -21.28
N VAL A 22 -17.10 19.89 -21.65
CA VAL A 22 -15.82 19.54 -21.02
C VAL A 22 -14.75 20.61 -21.27
N LEU A 23 -14.74 21.22 -22.47
CA LEU A 23 -13.78 22.29 -22.80
C LEU A 23 -14.08 23.61 -22.07
N LEU A 24 -15.33 23.86 -21.66
CA LEU A 24 -15.70 25.07 -20.91
C LEU A 24 -15.38 24.98 -19.41
N SER A 25 -15.15 23.79 -18.86
CA SER A 25 -14.83 23.60 -17.44
C SER A 25 -13.33 23.66 -17.11
N GLY A 26 -12.46 23.84 -18.10
CA GLY A 26 -11.00 23.71 -17.96
C GLY A 26 -10.18 24.97 -17.67
N CYS A 27 -10.79 26.14 -17.43
CA CYS A 27 -10.05 27.40 -17.25
C CYS A 27 -10.40 28.14 -15.97
N LEU A 28 -9.91 27.68 -14.81
CA LEU A 28 -9.79 28.49 -13.60
C LEU A 28 -8.57 28.03 -12.81
N GLY A 29 -7.46 28.78 -12.87
CA GLY A 29 -6.32 28.52 -12.00
C GLY A 29 -5.03 29.25 -12.35
N GLU A 30 -5.02 30.59 -12.30
CA GLU A 30 -3.77 31.36 -12.10
C GLU A 30 -4.03 32.53 -11.14
N GLY A 31 -3.24 32.59 -10.08
CA GLY A 31 -3.09 33.74 -9.20
C GLY A 31 -1.61 33.88 -8.83
N PRO A 32 -0.96 35.03 -9.06
CA PRO A 32 0.45 35.24 -8.75
C PRO A 32 0.64 35.80 -7.35
N GLY A 33 1.59 35.24 -6.59
CA GLY A 33 2.03 35.77 -5.30
C GLY A 33 3.54 35.57 -5.15
N SER A 34 4.28 36.67 -5.08
CA SER A 34 5.73 36.75 -5.04
C SER A 34 6.31 36.58 -3.62
N SER A 35 7.47 35.92 -3.50
CA SER A 35 8.61 36.35 -2.64
C SER A 35 9.88 35.49 -2.83
N LEU A 36 10.90 36.19 -3.37
CA LEU A 36 12.39 36.20 -3.28
C LEU A 36 13.15 35.41 -2.16
N PRO A 37 14.52 35.29 -2.20
CA PRO A 37 15.25 34.04 -2.52
C PRO A 37 16.36 33.60 -1.51
N GLU A 38 17.04 32.51 -1.88
CA GLU A 38 18.40 32.04 -1.53
C GLU A 38 18.75 31.62 -0.09
N GLU A 39 19.09 30.33 0.10
CA GLU A 39 20.44 29.90 0.52
C GLU A 39 20.65 28.40 0.20
N GLY A 40 21.85 28.02 -0.23
CA GLY A 40 22.08 26.82 -1.06
C GLY A 40 22.68 25.57 -0.42
N THR A 41 22.51 24.46 -1.17
CA THR A 41 23.38 23.24 -1.32
C THR A 41 23.67 22.36 -0.08
N PRO A 42 23.91 21.03 -0.19
CA PRO A 42 24.02 20.19 -1.39
C PRO A 42 23.11 18.94 -1.43
N VAL A 43 23.05 18.39 -2.64
CA VAL A 43 22.48 17.11 -3.06
C VAL A 43 22.98 15.96 -2.19
N SER A 44 22.04 15.16 -1.65
CA SER A 44 22.27 13.75 -1.33
C SER A 44 21.26 12.93 -2.10
N ASP A 45 21.80 12.14 -3.02
CA ASP A 45 21.13 11.30 -4.00
C ASP A 45 20.81 9.95 -3.36
N ASN A 46 19.62 9.84 -2.74
CA ASN A 46 19.10 8.58 -2.21
C ASN A 46 17.63 8.47 -2.62
N SER A 47 17.39 8.23 -3.92
CA SER A 47 16.06 7.95 -4.46
C SER A 47 15.61 6.52 -4.09
N GLU A 48 15.29 6.29 -2.81
CA GLU A 48 14.36 5.22 -2.46
C GLU A 48 12.94 5.68 -2.81
N SER A 49 12.27 4.89 -3.63
CA SER A 49 10.99 5.16 -4.27
C SER A 49 9.83 5.31 -3.26
N PHE A 50 9.68 6.50 -2.67
CA PHE A 50 8.45 6.94 -2.01
C PHE A 50 7.37 7.18 -3.08
N GLY A 51 6.48 6.21 -3.32
CA GLY A 51 5.51 6.35 -4.41
C GLY A 51 4.26 5.47 -4.34
N LEU A 52 3.87 4.98 -3.16
CA LEU A 52 2.73 4.06 -3.02
C LEU A 52 1.75 4.41 -1.90
N PHE A 53 2.06 5.39 -1.04
CA PHE A 53 1.45 5.46 0.28
C PHE A 53 1.14 6.90 0.71
N ASN A 54 -0.08 7.35 0.46
CA ASN A 54 -0.61 8.55 1.12
C ASN A 54 -2.11 8.47 1.46
N GLU A 55 -2.81 7.38 1.15
CA GLU A 55 -4.25 7.30 1.40
C GLU A 55 -4.61 5.95 2.01
N THR A 56 -4.84 5.93 3.32
CA THR A 56 -6.10 5.55 3.98
C THR A 56 -5.81 5.20 5.45
N SER A 57 -5.74 6.23 6.32
CA SER A 57 -5.89 6.04 7.75
C SER A 57 -7.39 5.86 8.06
N GLY A 58 -7.83 4.63 8.24
CA GLY A 58 -9.14 4.32 8.82
C GLY A 58 -8.98 4.20 10.33
N SER A 59 -9.37 5.22 11.08
CA SER A 59 -9.13 5.37 12.52
C SER A 59 -10.09 4.61 13.44
N ASP A 60 -10.84 3.60 12.98
CA ASP A 60 -11.92 3.00 13.78
C ASP A 60 -12.08 1.47 13.57
N LEU A 61 -10.98 0.72 13.60
CA LEU A 61 -11.07 -0.73 13.81
C LEU A 61 -10.71 -1.04 15.27
N SER A 62 -11.68 -1.63 15.98
CA SER A 62 -11.48 -2.26 17.29
C SER A 62 -10.29 -3.22 17.22
N ASP A 63 -9.44 -3.27 18.25
CA ASP A 63 -8.31 -4.22 18.38
C ASP A 63 -8.69 -5.67 18.04
N SER A 64 -9.97 -6.03 18.20
CA SER A 64 -10.53 -7.34 17.86
C SER A 64 -10.54 -7.70 16.37
N ASN A 65 -10.29 -6.74 15.48
CA ASN A 65 -10.43 -6.91 14.03
C ASN A 65 -9.09 -6.94 13.29
N ARG A 66 -7.97 -6.83 14.01
CA ARG A 66 -6.63 -6.95 13.43
C ARG A 66 -6.33 -8.40 13.07
N MET A 67 -5.63 -8.58 11.97
CA MET A 67 -5.40 -9.88 11.33
C MET A 67 -3.91 -10.17 11.27
N ASP A 68 -3.55 -11.39 11.65
CA ASP A 68 -2.22 -11.92 11.47
C ASP A 68 -1.93 -12.22 9.98
N LEU A 69 -0.65 -12.12 9.60
CA LEU A 69 -0.21 -12.35 8.23
C LEU A 69 -0.42 -13.81 7.79
N SER A 70 -0.17 -14.78 8.67
CA SER A 70 -0.35 -16.20 8.32
C SER A 70 -1.82 -16.51 8.02
N TYR A 71 -2.74 -15.88 8.77
CA TYR A 71 -4.16 -15.99 8.50
C TYR A 71 -4.54 -15.35 7.16
N ALA A 72 -3.98 -14.18 6.84
CA ALA A 72 -4.20 -13.54 5.54
C ALA A 72 -3.78 -14.46 4.38
N PHE A 73 -2.57 -15.04 4.43
CA PHE A 73 -2.08 -15.97 3.41
C PHE A 73 -2.89 -17.27 3.35
N MET A 74 -3.34 -17.81 4.48
CA MET A 74 -4.26 -18.95 4.48
C MET A 74 -5.56 -18.61 3.75
N SER A 75 -6.13 -17.43 4.00
CA SER A 75 -7.31 -16.94 3.29
C SER A 75 -7.05 -16.68 1.80
N LEU A 76 -5.81 -16.33 1.43
CA LEU A 76 -5.41 -16.13 0.03
C LEU A 76 -5.44 -17.45 -0.72
N MET A 77 -4.84 -18.50 -0.15
CA MET A 77 -4.85 -19.85 -0.72
C MET A 77 -6.27 -20.37 -0.94
N LEU A 78 -7.17 -20.13 0.01
CA LEU A 78 -8.60 -20.47 -0.14
C LEU A 78 -9.25 -19.68 -1.27
N SER A 79 -9.00 -18.37 -1.35
CA SER A 79 -9.58 -17.51 -2.40
C SER A 79 -9.12 -17.90 -3.81
N VAL A 80 -7.87 -18.35 -3.95
CA VAL A 80 -7.34 -18.93 -5.19
C VAL A 80 -7.98 -20.28 -5.49
N SER A 81 -8.05 -21.17 -4.50
CA SER A 81 -8.66 -22.51 -4.65
C SER A 81 -10.13 -22.44 -5.06
N ASP A 82 -10.87 -21.47 -4.55
CA ASP A 82 -12.28 -21.26 -4.85
C ASP A 82 -12.50 -20.50 -6.17
N GLY A 83 -11.43 -20.03 -6.82
CA GLY A 83 -11.48 -19.30 -8.08
C GLY A 83 -11.98 -17.85 -7.97
N TYR A 84 -11.98 -17.28 -6.76
CA TYR A 84 -12.28 -15.85 -6.55
C TYR A 84 -11.13 -14.96 -6.98
N LEU A 85 -9.89 -15.45 -6.87
CA LEU A 85 -8.68 -14.79 -7.36
C LEU A 85 -8.06 -15.62 -8.48
N THR A 86 -7.40 -14.93 -9.40
CA THR A 86 -6.80 -15.55 -10.58
C THR A 86 -5.33 -15.91 -10.33
N GLY A 87 -4.95 -17.16 -10.61
CA GLY A 87 -3.56 -17.61 -10.59
C GLY A 87 -3.15 -18.32 -9.31
N ASP A 88 -2.23 -19.27 -9.47
CA ASP A 88 -1.66 -20.15 -8.46
C ASP A 88 -0.18 -19.85 -8.16
N ASN A 89 0.43 -18.92 -8.90
CA ASN A 89 1.87 -18.62 -8.85
C ASN A 89 2.12 -17.11 -8.72
N TYR A 90 2.03 -16.58 -7.50
CA TYR A 90 2.40 -15.20 -7.20
C TYR A 90 3.89 -15.13 -6.80
N SER A 91 4.67 -14.30 -7.50
CA SER A 91 6.02 -13.91 -7.07
C SER A 91 5.91 -12.66 -6.20
N LEU A 92 6.09 -12.83 -4.89
CA LEU A 92 5.86 -11.78 -3.89
C LEU A 92 7.04 -10.81 -3.86
N ARG A 93 6.78 -9.50 -3.91
CA ARG A 93 7.84 -8.46 -3.95
C ARG A 93 7.87 -7.60 -2.70
N ILE A 94 6.68 -7.32 -2.17
CA ILE A 94 6.50 -6.49 -0.98
C ILE A 94 5.25 -6.94 -0.25
N ILE A 95 5.32 -6.98 1.07
CA ILE A 95 4.17 -7.20 1.94
C ILE A 95 4.09 -6.02 2.89
N ARG A 96 2.93 -5.38 3.01
CA ARG A 96 2.68 -4.28 3.94
C ARG A 96 1.49 -4.57 4.82
N GLY A 97 1.69 -4.47 6.13
CA GLY A 97 0.63 -4.42 7.12
C GLY A 97 0.38 -2.97 7.53
N THR A 98 -0.89 -2.56 7.61
CA THR A 98 -1.26 -1.21 8.07
C THR A 98 -1.81 -1.23 9.49
N ASN A 99 -1.46 -0.23 10.29
CA ASN A 99 -1.95 -0.08 11.67
C ASN A 99 -1.71 -1.32 12.56
N ALA A 100 -0.48 -1.81 12.58
CA ALA A 100 -0.05 -2.94 13.40
C ALA A 100 -0.29 -2.69 14.90
N ASP A 101 -0.71 -3.73 15.63
CA ASP A 101 -0.64 -3.76 17.10
C ASP A 101 0.74 -4.19 17.60
N ILE A 102 0.91 -4.21 18.94
CA ILE A 102 2.13 -4.68 19.61
C ILE A 102 2.38 -6.19 19.46
N TYR A 103 1.52 -6.92 18.76
CA TYR A 103 1.63 -8.35 18.47
C TYR A 103 1.83 -8.63 16.97
N GLY A 104 1.98 -7.57 16.15
CA GLY A 104 2.17 -7.67 14.70
C GLY A 104 0.89 -7.93 13.90
N ASN A 105 -0.30 -7.90 14.50
CA ASN A 105 -1.56 -8.00 13.77
C ASN A 105 -1.91 -6.65 13.15
N CYS A 106 -2.38 -6.65 11.90
CA CYS A 106 -2.65 -5.43 11.14
C CYS A 106 -4.13 -5.30 10.75
N ASP A 107 -4.59 -4.06 10.57
CA ASP A 107 -5.95 -3.77 10.09
C ASP A 107 -6.19 -4.24 8.65
N ALA A 108 -5.14 -4.25 7.85
CA ALA A 108 -5.14 -4.75 6.48
C ALA A 108 -3.74 -5.21 6.07
N TRP A 109 -3.70 -6.08 5.08
CA TRP A 109 -2.47 -6.50 4.41
C TRP A 109 -2.52 -6.15 2.93
N VAL A 110 -1.45 -5.60 2.39
CA VAL A 110 -1.26 -5.36 0.96
C VAL A 110 -0.04 -6.13 0.51
N VAL A 111 -0.21 -6.97 -0.51
CA VAL A 111 0.85 -7.77 -1.09
C VAL A 111 1.05 -7.30 -2.53
N GLY A 112 2.22 -6.74 -2.81
CA GLY A 112 2.66 -6.51 -4.17
C GLY A 112 3.25 -7.80 -4.73
N ALA A 113 2.69 -8.29 -5.82
CA ALA A 113 3.13 -9.52 -6.47
C ALA A 113 3.21 -9.36 -7.98
N VAL A 114 4.00 -10.23 -8.62
CA VAL A 114 4.01 -10.42 -10.07
C VAL A 114 3.27 -11.71 -10.39
N ARG A 115 2.30 -11.65 -11.29
CA ARG A 115 1.59 -12.82 -11.84
C ARG A 115 1.58 -12.74 -13.35
N ASP A 116 2.05 -13.80 -14.03
CA ASP A 116 2.10 -13.88 -15.48
C ASP A 116 2.81 -12.70 -16.18
N GLY A 117 3.76 -12.08 -15.46
CA GLY A 117 4.51 -10.91 -15.93
C GLY A 117 3.80 -9.56 -15.68
N GLU A 118 2.64 -9.56 -15.05
CA GLU A 118 1.91 -8.35 -14.65
C GLU A 118 2.14 -8.04 -13.16
N ASP A 119 2.44 -6.78 -12.86
CA ASP A 119 2.48 -6.27 -11.50
C ASP A 119 1.05 -6.06 -10.97
N ILE A 120 0.75 -6.63 -9.80
CA ILE A 120 -0.56 -6.56 -9.17
C ILE A 120 -0.45 -6.24 -7.68
N LEU A 121 -1.52 -5.70 -7.12
CA LEU A 121 -1.71 -5.58 -5.68
C LEU A 121 -2.84 -6.51 -5.24
N LEU A 122 -2.54 -7.35 -4.25
CA LEU A 122 -3.52 -8.13 -3.50
C LEU A 122 -3.77 -7.40 -2.19
N LYS A 123 -5.02 -7.04 -1.90
CA LYS A 123 -5.39 -6.34 -0.66
C LYS A 123 -6.30 -7.22 0.18
N TYR A 124 -5.91 -7.48 1.41
CA TYR A 124 -6.69 -8.20 2.40
C TYR A 124 -7.25 -7.23 3.44
N THR A 125 -8.58 -7.24 3.57
CA THR A 125 -9.31 -6.46 4.56
C THR A 125 -10.34 -7.37 5.24
N LEU A 126 -11.15 -6.82 6.15
CA LEU A 126 -12.30 -7.52 6.71
C LEU A 126 -13.32 -8.01 5.66
N SER A 127 -13.31 -7.43 4.45
CA SER A 127 -14.17 -7.87 3.34
C SER A 127 -13.59 -9.05 2.55
N GLY A 128 -12.38 -9.51 2.90
CA GLY A 128 -11.63 -10.53 2.18
C GLY A 128 -10.58 -9.95 1.24
N TRP A 129 -10.10 -10.78 0.32
CA TRP A 129 -9.12 -10.41 -0.67
C TRP A 129 -9.74 -9.71 -1.88
N SER A 130 -9.06 -8.68 -2.37
CA SER A 130 -9.29 -8.07 -3.68
C SER A 130 -7.98 -7.99 -4.46
N GLU A 131 -8.08 -8.07 -5.78
CA GLU A 131 -6.95 -7.91 -6.69
C GLU A 131 -7.15 -6.65 -7.56
N GLU A 132 -6.08 -5.88 -7.74
CA GLU A 132 -6.06 -4.75 -8.67
C GLU A 132 -4.72 -4.70 -9.43
N PRO A 133 -4.73 -4.25 -10.69
CA PRO A 133 -3.50 -4.05 -11.45
C PRO A 133 -2.68 -2.90 -10.87
N TRP A 134 -1.37 -3.08 -10.81
CA TRP A 134 -0.44 -2.02 -10.40
C TRP A 134 0.15 -1.35 -11.65
N PRO A 135 -0.05 -0.03 -11.85
CA PRO A 135 0.44 0.65 -13.06
C PRO A 135 1.96 0.92 -13.03
N GLY A 136 2.61 0.74 -11.88
CA GLY A 136 4.04 0.91 -11.71
C GLY A 136 4.80 -0.41 -11.80
N VAL A 137 6.10 -0.36 -11.51
CA VAL A 137 6.93 -1.56 -11.38
C VAL A 137 7.10 -1.89 -9.91
N LEU A 138 6.81 -3.13 -9.51
CA LEU A 138 7.15 -3.59 -8.17
C LEU A 138 8.65 -3.89 -8.11
N ARG A 139 9.35 -3.14 -7.27
CA ARG A 139 10.78 -3.36 -7.00
C ARG A 139 10.94 -4.25 -5.78
N GLY A 140 12.06 -4.95 -5.73
CA GLY A 140 12.42 -5.83 -4.63
C GLY A 140 12.70 -7.26 -5.09
N ASP A 141 13.44 -7.98 -4.26
CA ASP A 141 13.68 -9.40 -4.44
C ASP A 141 12.40 -10.20 -4.14
N ASP A 142 12.36 -11.44 -4.64
CA ASP A 142 11.26 -12.34 -4.38
C ASP A 142 11.23 -12.73 -2.89
N ILE A 143 10.06 -12.64 -2.25
CA ILE A 143 9.88 -12.96 -0.84
C ILE A 143 9.39 -14.40 -0.73
N ASN A 144 10.23 -15.25 -0.14
CA ASN A 144 9.82 -16.59 0.29
C ASN A 144 9.27 -16.51 1.73
N ILE A 145 7.95 -16.63 1.89
CA ILE A 145 7.28 -16.53 3.19
C ILE A 145 7.73 -17.63 4.17
N ASP A 146 8.14 -18.78 3.66
CA ASP A 146 8.59 -19.92 4.47
C ASP A 146 10.02 -19.72 5.01
N GLU A 147 10.75 -18.71 4.53
CA GLU A 147 12.13 -18.40 4.93
C GLU A 147 12.24 -17.23 5.92
N ILE A 148 11.13 -16.57 6.23
CA ILE A 148 11.12 -15.42 7.15
C ILE A 148 10.38 -15.79 8.44
N ILE A 149 10.77 -15.17 9.56
CA ILE A 149 10.02 -15.30 10.81
C ILE A 149 8.65 -14.67 10.67
N SER A 150 7.67 -15.07 11.49
CA SER A 150 6.35 -14.41 11.44
C SER A 150 6.40 -12.98 12.02
N PRO A 151 5.48 -12.08 11.63
CA PRO A 151 5.33 -10.79 12.31
C PRO A 151 5.14 -10.94 13.82
N SER A 152 4.32 -11.89 14.29
CA SER A 152 4.15 -12.11 15.73
C SER A 152 5.46 -12.49 16.43
N GLU A 153 6.27 -13.34 15.81
CA GLU A 153 7.60 -13.71 16.34
C GLU A 153 8.57 -12.52 16.35
N LEU A 154 8.58 -11.69 15.30
CA LEU A 154 9.36 -10.46 15.25
C LEU A 154 9.02 -9.54 16.43
N PHE A 155 7.73 -9.32 16.67
CA PHE A 155 7.23 -8.45 17.73
C PHE A 155 7.48 -9.04 19.11
N GLU A 156 7.36 -10.36 19.29
CA GLU A 156 7.69 -11.04 20.54
C GLU A 156 9.18 -10.87 20.89
N ASN A 157 10.07 -11.16 19.93
CA ASN A 157 11.52 -11.06 20.11
C ASN A 157 12.00 -9.63 20.40
N ASN A 158 11.29 -8.63 19.86
CA ASN A 158 11.64 -7.21 19.97
C ASN A 158 10.68 -6.42 20.87
N SER A 159 9.89 -7.10 21.69
CA SER A 159 8.80 -6.53 22.48
C SER A 159 9.23 -5.34 23.33
N LEU A 160 10.35 -5.43 24.04
CA LEU A 160 10.87 -4.34 24.88
C LEU A 160 11.25 -3.08 24.08
N LEU A 161 11.81 -3.25 22.88
CA LEU A 161 12.19 -2.13 22.01
C LEU A 161 10.95 -1.45 21.45
N ILE A 162 10.02 -2.25 20.92
CA ILE A 162 8.81 -1.75 20.27
C ILE A 162 7.88 -1.11 21.31
N SER A 163 7.59 -1.81 22.42
CA SER A 163 6.74 -1.26 23.49
C SER A 163 7.37 -0.04 24.14
N GLY A 164 8.69 0.00 24.30
CA GLY A 164 9.40 1.16 24.83
C GLY A 164 9.20 2.43 23.99
N ILE A 165 9.02 2.30 22.68
CA ILE A 165 8.68 3.45 21.82
C ILE A 165 7.20 3.81 21.99
N ILE A 166 6.32 2.81 21.89
CA ILE A 166 4.86 2.98 21.92
C ILE A 166 4.36 3.52 23.26
N ASP A 167 4.90 3.07 24.39
CA ASP A 167 4.51 3.50 25.74
C ASP A 167 4.83 4.98 26.00
N ASN A 168 5.75 5.56 25.22
CA ASN A 168 6.12 6.98 25.28
C ASN A 168 5.40 7.82 24.21
N SER A 169 4.56 7.21 23.39
CA SER A 169 3.80 7.88 22.33
C SER A 169 2.42 8.32 22.81
N VAL A 170 1.89 9.36 22.17
CA VAL A 170 0.55 9.90 22.51
C VAL A 170 -0.52 9.26 21.65
N ASP A 171 -0.27 9.13 20.34
CA ASP A 171 -1.18 8.53 19.38
C ASP A 171 -0.38 7.80 18.29
N PRO A 172 0.27 6.66 18.63
CA PRO A 172 1.15 5.98 17.72
C PRO A 172 0.36 5.23 16.65
N HIS A 173 0.76 5.43 15.40
CA HIS A 173 0.37 4.61 14.27
C HIS A 173 1.57 3.80 13.78
N MET A 174 1.41 2.48 13.64
CA MET A 174 2.50 1.59 13.25
C MET A 174 2.17 0.89 11.93
N ASP A 175 3.07 0.96 10.96
CA ASP A 175 2.99 0.18 9.74
C ASP A 175 4.16 -0.81 9.69
N LEU A 176 3.89 -1.99 9.12
CA LEU A 176 4.88 -3.03 8.89
C LEU A 176 5.12 -3.19 7.40
N GLU A 177 6.37 -3.25 6.97
CA GLU A 177 6.75 -3.60 5.60
C GLU A 177 7.75 -4.76 5.63
N ILE A 178 7.58 -5.70 4.69
CA ILE A 178 8.51 -6.77 4.39
C ILE A 178 8.98 -6.59 2.97
N SER A 179 10.25 -6.30 2.79
CA SER A 179 10.85 -6.13 1.46
C SER A 179 12.36 -6.38 1.52
N SER A 180 12.89 -6.97 0.44
CA SER A 180 14.34 -7.15 0.24
C SER A 180 15.08 -7.80 1.43
N GLY A 181 14.47 -8.80 2.07
CA GLY A 181 15.07 -9.53 3.21
C GLY A 181 15.01 -8.81 4.56
N TYR A 182 14.19 -7.76 4.69
CA TYR A 182 14.05 -7.01 5.93
C TYR A 182 12.60 -6.78 6.32
N TYR A 183 12.37 -6.72 7.63
CA TYR A 183 11.22 -6.02 8.19
C TYR A 183 11.58 -4.54 8.39
N ARG A 184 10.68 -3.65 8.00
CA ARG A 184 10.69 -2.24 8.40
C ARG A 184 9.43 -1.96 9.22
N ILE A 185 9.59 -1.48 10.45
CA ILE A 185 8.48 -0.99 11.28
C ILE A 185 8.53 0.53 11.26
N LEU A 186 7.47 1.16 10.79
CA LEU A 186 7.31 2.60 10.70
C LEU A 186 6.33 3.05 11.77
N ILE A 187 6.82 3.78 12.77
CA ILE A 187 6.00 4.31 13.88
C ILE A 187 5.87 5.82 13.68
N ASN A 188 4.66 6.30 13.46
CA ASN A 188 4.33 7.71 13.37
C ASN A 188 3.55 8.14 14.62
N ASP A 189 4.09 9.10 15.37
CA ASP A 189 3.43 9.71 16.51
C ASP A 189 3.34 11.22 16.29
N GLY A 190 2.15 11.70 15.94
CA GLY A 190 1.91 13.13 15.71
C GLY A 190 2.82 13.78 14.65
N GLY A 191 3.27 13.03 13.64
CA GLY A 191 4.18 13.49 12.59
C GLY A 191 5.67 13.22 12.85
N VAL A 192 6.04 12.68 14.02
CA VAL A 192 7.38 12.19 14.29
C VAL A 192 7.48 10.74 13.80
N LEU A 193 8.28 10.52 12.76
CA LEU A 193 8.48 9.19 12.17
C LEU A 193 9.72 8.52 12.77
N THR A 194 9.53 7.35 13.35
CA THR A 194 10.58 6.42 13.75
C THR A 194 10.54 5.21 12.81
N ALA A 195 11.68 4.83 12.26
CA ALA A 195 11.80 3.65 11.41
C ALA A 195 12.76 2.65 12.06
N LEU A 196 12.28 1.45 12.35
CA LEU A 196 13.08 0.33 12.82
C LEU A 196 13.28 -0.65 11.66
N LYS A 197 14.46 -1.26 11.60
CA LYS A 197 14.81 -2.24 10.58
C LYS A 197 15.32 -3.51 11.24
N PHE A 198 14.83 -4.65 10.76
CA PHE A 198 15.19 -5.96 11.28
C PHE A 198 15.49 -6.94 10.14
N ASP A 199 16.37 -7.88 10.40
CA ASP A 199 16.61 -9.02 9.52
C ASP A 199 15.34 -9.88 9.44
N SER A 200 14.88 -10.23 8.23
CA SER A 200 13.62 -10.99 8.09
C SER A 200 13.73 -12.45 8.50
N LYS A 201 14.94 -13.01 8.59
CA LYS A 201 15.17 -14.42 8.93
C LYS A 201 15.46 -14.62 10.41
N THR A 202 16.06 -13.65 11.08
CA THR A 202 16.41 -13.75 12.51
C THR A 202 15.59 -12.85 13.41
N GLY A 203 15.03 -11.76 12.89
CA GLY A 203 14.37 -10.73 13.68
C GLY A 203 15.33 -9.81 14.44
N ASP A 204 16.63 -9.91 14.20
CA ASP A 204 17.62 -9.04 14.84
C ASP A 204 17.56 -7.62 14.27
N VAL A 205 17.76 -6.62 15.12
CA VAL A 205 17.89 -5.21 14.73
C VAL A 205 19.14 -4.98 13.87
N ILE A 206 19.02 -4.13 12.84
CA ILE A 206 20.10 -3.73 11.91
C ILE A 206 20.47 -2.27 12.06
#